data_AF-A0A2S5GI99-F1
#
_entry.id   AF-A0A2S5GI99-F1
#
_cell.length_a   1.000
_cell.length_b   1.000
_cell.length_c   1.000
_cell.angle_alpha   90.00
_cell.angle_beta   90.00
_cell.angle_gamma   90.00
#
_symmetry.space_group_name_H-M   'P 1'
#
loop_
_entity.id
_entity.type
_entity.pdbx_description
1 polymer ?
#
loop_
_entity_poly.entity_id
_entity_poly.type
_entity_poly.pdbx_seq_one_letter_code
_entity_poly.pdbx_strand_id
1 'polypeptide(L)'
;MSSQNQGAATRARNEEIERRLTAGESGPVLAKEFGVTTPRVHQIARAVREARGEIAPRPKPSAPVLPRLRKAGGLWECSDGIVSRVGESPKAAYDAWILGAIADAQPAPKTQQPAPEQPYSGPVTVVSGTKAAPRPFVLSPAMAILAQRAREAQNPLHSLAGIRERAA
;
A
#
# COMPACT_ATOMS: atom_id res chain seq x y z
N MET A 1 -24.74 -28.67 -34.00
CA MET A 1 -23.58 -29.46 -33.52
C MET A 1 -22.24 -28.75 -33.79
N SER A 2 -22.10 -27.42 -33.60
CA SER A 2 -20.93 -26.67 -34.12
C SER A 2 -20.01 -26.00 -33.08
N SER A 3 -20.27 -26.14 -31.77
CA SER A 3 -19.55 -25.34 -30.76
C SER A 3 -18.25 -25.98 -30.24
N GLN A 4 -18.10 -27.30 -30.29
CA GLN A 4 -16.90 -27.98 -29.77
C GLN A 4 -15.66 -27.79 -30.67
N ASN A 5 -15.82 -27.81 -31.99
CA ASN A 5 -14.71 -27.64 -32.93
C ASN A 5 -14.15 -26.21 -32.98
N GLN A 6 -14.98 -25.21 -32.66
CA GLN A 6 -14.55 -23.81 -32.59
C GLN A 6 -13.54 -23.58 -31.45
N GLY A 7 -13.68 -24.30 -30.33
CA GLY A 7 -12.76 -24.22 -29.20
C GLY A 7 -11.37 -24.75 -29.53
N ALA A 8 -11.28 -25.90 -30.20
CA ALA A 8 -10.00 -26.51 -30.58
C ALA A 8 -9.23 -25.68 -31.61
N ALA A 9 -9.91 -25.21 -32.66
CA ALA A 9 -9.30 -24.33 -33.67
C ALA A 9 -8.80 -23.00 -33.07
N THR A 10 -9.52 -22.45 -32.10
CA THR A 10 -9.11 -21.23 -31.39
C THR A 10 -7.89 -21.46 -30.50
N ARG A 11 -7.79 -22.63 -29.84
CA ARG A 11 -6.61 -22.99 -29.02
C ARG A 11 -5.35 -23.14 -29.88
N ALA A 12 -5.44 -23.88 -30.99
CA ALA A 12 -4.32 -24.08 -31.90
C ALA A 12 -3.81 -22.74 -32.46
N ARG A 13 -4.72 -21.83 -32.86
CA ARG A 13 -4.36 -20.47 -33.29
C ARG A 13 -3.64 -19.70 -32.19
N ASN A 14 -4.11 -19.78 -30.95
CA ASN A 14 -3.52 -19.07 -29.82
C ASN A 14 -2.12 -19.59 -29.46
N GLU A 15 -1.90 -20.91 -29.56
CA GLU A 15 -0.60 -21.55 -29.37
C GLU A 15 0.40 -21.17 -30.48
N GLU A 16 -0.07 -21.01 -31.73
CA GLU A 16 0.76 -20.51 -32.83
C GLU A 16 1.20 -19.06 -32.58
N ILE A 17 0.29 -18.19 -32.16
CA ILE A 17 0.58 -16.80 -31.81
C ILE A 17 1.64 -16.72 -30.70
N GLU A 18 1.54 -17.58 -29.67
CA GLU A 18 2.52 -17.63 -28.59
C GLU A 18 3.89 -18.11 -29.07
N ARG A 19 3.95 -19.20 -29.86
CA ARG A 19 5.22 -19.72 -30.40
C ARG A 19 5.96 -18.69 -31.24
N ARG A 20 5.28 -18.00 -32.14
CA ARG A 20 5.90 -16.98 -33.02
C ARG A 20 6.33 -15.73 -32.24
N LEU A 21 5.54 -15.33 -31.24
CA LEU A 21 5.93 -14.22 -30.36
C LEU A 21 7.17 -14.58 -29.52
N THR A 22 7.26 -15.81 -29.01
CA THR A 22 8.42 -16.31 -28.26
C THR A 22 9.65 -16.49 -29.16
N ALA A 23 9.46 -16.79 -30.46
CA ALA A 23 10.52 -16.80 -31.47
C ALA A 23 11.06 -15.40 -31.83
N GLY A 24 10.45 -14.32 -31.30
CA GLY A 24 10.92 -12.94 -31.47
C GLY A 24 10.21 -12.16 -32.58
N GLU A 25 9.13 -12.69 -33.15
CA GLU A 25 8.35 -11.93 -34.13
C GLU A 25 7.63 -10.74 -33.50
N SER A 26 7.50 -9.64 -34.26
CA SER A 26 6.89 -8.42 -33.75
C SER A 26 5.37 -8.57 -33.58
N GLY A 27 4.85 -8.16 -32.42
CA GLY A 27 3.42 -8.17 -32.11
C GLY A 27 2.53 -7.47 -33.16
N PRO A 28 2.92 -6.32 -33.76
CA PRO A 28 2.13 -5.68 -34.82
C PRO A 28 2.00 -6.50 -36.10
N VAL A 29 3.01 -7.30 -36.46
CA VAL A 29 2.96 -8.20 -37.63
C VAL A 29 1.97 -9.33 -37.37
N LEU A 30 2.07 -9.96 -36.20
CA LEU A 30 1.13 -11.01 -35.77
C LEU A 30 -0.31 -10.48 -35.67
N ALA A 31 -0.49 -9.25 -35.20
CA ALA A 31 -1.80 -8.60 -35.14
C ALA A 31 -2.46 -8.51 -36.53
N LYS A 32 -1.70 -8.06 -37.53
CA LYS A 32 -2.18 -7.96 -38.92
C LYS A 32 -2.48 -9.33 -39.52
N GLU A 33 -1.63 -10.32 -39.30
CA GLU A 33 -1.76 -11.66 -39.87
C GLU A 33 -2.94 -12.45 -39.27
N PHE A 34 -3.11 -12.39 -37.94
CA PHE A 34 -4.18 -13.11 -37.25
C PHE A 34 -5.48 -12.30 -37.12
N GLY A 35 -5.54 -11.09 -37.69
CA GLY A 35 -6.72 -10.23 -37.66
C GLY A 35 -7.13 -9.80 -36.25
N VAL A 36 -6.17 -9.61 -35.34
CA VAL A 36 -6.39 -9.21 -33.94
C VAL A 36 -5.65 -7.92 -33.63
N THR A 37 -6.01 -7.26 -32.53
CA THR A 37 -5.28 -6.06 -32.10
C THR A 37 -3.95 -6.43 -31.45
N THR A 38 -2.93 -5.57 -31.54
CA THR A 38 -1.62 -5.79 -30.92
C THR A 38 -1.70 -6.10 -29.41
N PRO A 39 -2.50 -5.38 -28.59
CA PRO A 39 -2.67 -5.75 -27.18
C PRO A 39 -3.26 -7.15 -27.00
N ARG A 40 -4.13 -7.58 -27.92
CA ARG A 40 -4.76 -8.90 -27.87
C ARG A 40 -3.76 -10.02 -28.12
N VAL A 41 -2.76 -9.82 -29.00
CA VAL A 41 -1.65 -10.76 -29.22
C VAL A 41 -0.93 -11.07 -27.89
N HIS A 42 -0.53 -10.03 -27.15
CA HIS A 42 0.16 -10.20 -25.86
C HIS A 42 -0.74 -10.84 -24.78
N GLN A 43 -2.04 -10.50 -24.76
CA GLN A 43 -3.00 -11.15 -23.86
C GLN A 43 -3.15 -12.65 -24.15
N ILE A 44 -3.22 -13.02 -25.44
CA ILE A 44 -3.31 -14.41 -25.88
C ILE A 44 -2.05 -15.18 -25.47
N ALA A 45 -0.87 -14.65 -25.80
CA ALA A 45 0.40 -15.29 -25.44
C ALA A 45 0.54 -15.48 -23.93
N ARG A 46 0.17 -14.46 -23.14
CA ARG A 46 0.15 -14.57 -21.67
C ARG A 46 -0.83 -15.64 -21.20
N ALA A 47 -2.05 -15.67 -21.71
CA ALA A 47 -3.07 -16.64 -21.31
C ALA A 47 -2.65 -18.09 -21.62
N VAL A 48 -1.96 -18.31 -22.76
CA VAL A 48 -1.39 -19.62 -23.11
C VAL A 48 -0.31 -20.03 -22.11
N ARG A 49 0.58 -19.12 -21.73
CA ARG A 49 1.64 -19.39 -20.73
C ARG A 49 1.09 -19.61 -19.32
N GLU A 50 0.05 -18.86 -18.92
CA GLU A 50 -0.68 -19.10 -17.67
C GLU A 50 -1.37 -20.47 -17.68
N ALA A 51 -1.98 -20.89 -18.80
CA ALA A 51 -2.60 -22.21 -18.92
C ALA A 51 -1.59 -23.37 -18.88
N ARG A 52 -0.34 -23.15 -19.34
CA ARG A 52 0.78 -24.09 -19.19
C ARG A 52 1.42 -24.07 -17.80
N GLY A 53 1.11 -23.07 -16.98
CA GLY A 53 1.69 -22.90 -15.64
C GLY A 53 3.07 -22.23 -15.60
N GLU A 54 3.54 -21.64 -16.71
CA GLU A 54 4.83 -20.93 -16.76
C GLU A 54 4.80 -19.57 -16.07
N ILE A 55 3.60 -18.97 -15.95
CA ILE A 55 3.38 -17.67 -15.32
C ILE A 55 2.31 -17.84 -14.24
N ALA A 56 2.57 -17.29 -13.05
CA ALA A 56 1.56 -17.21 -12.01
C ALA A 56 0.34 -16.40 -12.48
N PRO A 57 -0.89 -16.86 -12.19
CA PRO A 57 -2.09 -16.15 -12.60
C PRO A 57 -2.06 -14.73 -12.04
N ARG A 58 -2.48 -13.75 -12.86
CA ARG A 58 -2.61 -12.37 -12.36
C ARG A 58 -3.54 -12.40 -11.13
N PRO A 59 -3.15 -11.78 -10.00
CA PRO A 59 -4.10 -11.59 -8.91
C PRO A 59 -5.28 -10.81 -9.47
N LYS A 60 -6.47 -11.43 -9.43
CA LYS A 60 -7.70 -10.75 -9.81
C LYS A 60 -7.85 -9.59 -8.82
N PRO A 61 -8.09 -8.35 -9.28
CA PRO A 61 -8.47 -7.29 -8.36
C PRO A 61 -9.69 -7.81 -7.58
N SER A 62 -9.59 -7.84 -6.26
CA SER A 62 -10.73 -8.15 -5.41
C SER A 62 -11.88 -7.23 -5.84
N ALA A 63 -13.07 -7.79 -6.00
CA ALA A 63 -14.24 -7.00 -6.34
C ALA A 63 -14.33 -5.80 -5.38
N PRO A 64 -14.71 -4.60 -5.86
CA PRO A 64 -14.88 -3.46 -4.96
C PRO A 64 -15.85 -3.88 -3.86
N VAL A 65 -15.40 -3.79 -2.62
CA VAL A 65 -16.24 -4.06 -1.45
C VAL A 65 -17.28 -2.94 -1.41
N LEU A 66 -18.45 -3.20 -1.99
CA LEU A 66 -19.59 -2.30 -1.94
C LEU A 66 -20.45 -2.72 -0.74
N PRO A 67 -20.39 -1.97 0.39
CA PRO A 67 -21.18 -2.32 1.54
C PRO A 67 -22.67 -2.13 1.23
N ARG A 68 -23.48 -3.03 1.76
CA ARG A 68 -24.94 -2.96 1.71
C ARG A 68 -25.41 -2.18 2.93
N LEU A 69 -26.15 -1.11 2.65
CA LEU A 69 -26.82 -0.31 3.65
C LEU A 69 -28.30 -0.75 3.76
N ARG A 70 -28.75 -1.08 4.97
CA ARG A 70 -30.14 -1.47 5.25
C ARG A 70 -30.65 -0.81 6.53
N LYS A 71 -31.96 -0.66 6.67
CA LYS A 71 -32.59 -0.20 7.92
C LYS A 71 -33.09 -1.41 8.69
N ALA A 72 -32.59 -1.61 9.91
CA ALA A 72 -32.91 -2.75 10.77
C ALA A 72 -33.18 -2.28 12.20
N GLY A 73 -34.34 -2.66 12.77
CA GLY A 73 -34.66 -2.34 14.17
C GLY A 73 -34.71 -0.84 14.51
N GLY A 74 -35.04 0.03 13.54
CA GLY A 74 -35.07 1.48 13.72
C GLY A 74 -33.72 2.18 13.48
N LEU A 75 -32.62 1.43 13.39
CA LEU A 75 -31.29 1.93 13.10
C LEU A 75 -30.84 1.58 11.68
N TRP A 76 -29.81 2.26 11.18
CA TRP A 76 -29.17 1.96 9.91
C TRP A 76 -28.01 1.00 10.15
N GLU A 77 -27.93 -0.05 9.35
CA GLU A 77 -26.86 -1.04 9.37
C GLU A 77 -26.11 -1.01 8.04
N CYS A 78 -24.79 -0.93 8.10
CA CYS A 78 -23.90 -1.00 6.95
C CYS A 78 -23.04 -2.26 7.08
N SER A 79 -23.07 -3.13 6.07
CA SER A 79 -22.37 -4.43 6.09
C SER A 79 -21.80 -4.81 4.74
N ASP A 80 -20.61 -5.41 4.73
CA ASP A 80 -19.98 -6.02 3.54
C ASP A 80 -19.93 -7.55 3.58
N GLY A 81 -20.54 -8.14 4.62
CA GLY A 81 -20.50 -9.59 4.89
C GLY A 81 -19.37 -10.03 5.81
N ILE A 82 -18.40 -9.16 6.10
CA ILE A 82 -17.28 -9.42 7.03
C ILE A 82 -17.41 -8.51 8.26
N VAL A 83 -17.60 -7.22 8.04
CA VAL A 83 -17.81 -6.19 9.06
C VAL A 83 -19.25 -5.68 8.96
N SER A 84 -19.96 -5.64 10.08
CA SER A 84 -21.27 -4.98 10.20
C SER A 84 -21.23 -3.91 11.30
N ARG A 85 -21.76 -2.72 11.01
CA ARG A 85 -21.86 -1.60 11.94
C ARG A 85 -23.21 -0.90 11.83
N VAL A 86 -23.67 -0.36 12.94
CA VAL A 86 -24.99 0.26 13.09
C VAL A 86 -24.84 1.73 13.47
N GLY A 87 -25.73 2.59 12.99
CA GLY A 87 -25.79 4.01 13.33
C GLY A 87 -27.21 4.58 13.22
N GLU A 88 -27.45 5.73 13.85
CA GLU A 88 -28.76 6.38 13.86
C GLU A 88 -29.15 6.98 12.50
N SER A 89 -28.16 7.27 11.66
CA SER A 89 -28.32 7.77 10.30
C SER A 89 -27.60 6.88 9.27
N PRO A 90 -27.99 6.92 7.99
CA PRO A 90 -27.28 6.23 6.91
C PRO A 90 -25.77 6.50 6.93
N LYS A 91 -25.41 7.77 7.12
CA LYS A 91 -24.03 8.24 7.13
C LYS A 91 -23.29 7.73 8.36
N ALA A 92 -23.88 7.80 9.54
CA ALA A 92 -23.25 7.30 10.77
C ALA A 92 -22.95 5.79 10.69
N ALA A 93 -23.87 5.00 10.12
CA ALA A 93 -23.66 3.57 9.92
C ALA A 93 -22.51 3.30 8.92
N TYR A 94 -22.44 4.08 7.83
CA TYR A 94 -21.38 3.98 6.84
C TYR A 94 -20.01 4.40 7.38
N ASP A 95 -19.93 5.53 8.09
CA ASP A 95 -18.70 6.03 8.70
C ASP A 95 -18.15 5.04 9.74
N ALA A 96 -19.04 4.46 10.56
CA ALA A 96 -18.67 3.42 11.52
C ALA A 96 -18.18 2.14 10.82
N TRP A 97 -18.83 1.73 9.71
CA TRP A 97 -18.39 0.61 8.90
C TRP A 97 -17.02 0.87 8.26
N ILE A 98 -16.78 2.06 7.69
CA ILE A 98 -15.46 2.44 7.12
C ILE A 98 -14.36 2.31 8.16
N LEU A 99 -14.55 2.84 9.37
CA LEU A 99 -13.53 2.77 10.41
C LEU A 99 -13.25 1.32 10.83
N GLY A 100 -14.28 0.49 10.91
CA GLY A 100 -14.14 -0.94 11.16
C GLY A 100 -13.40 -1.67 10.04
N ALA A 101 -13.75 -1.40 8.79
CA ALA A 101 -13.13 -2.00 7.61
C ALA A 101 -11.66 -1.59 7.46
N ILE A 102 -11.32 -0.34 7.75
CA ILE A 102 -9.92 0.12 7.78
C ILE A 102 -9.14 -0.62 8.86
N ALA A 103 -9.70 -0.74 10.07
CA ALA A 103 -9.03 -1.44 11.16
C ALA A 103 -8.77 -2.92 10.84
N ASP A 104 -9.73 -3.60 10.20
CA ASP A 104 -9.59 -5.00 9.78
C ASP A 104 -8.55 -5.17 8.64
N ALA A 105 -8.47 -4.18 7.74
CA ALA A 105 -7.50 -4.17 6.65
C ALA A 105 -6.07 -3.82 7.10
N GLN A 106 -5.88 -3.24 8.29
CA GLN A 106 -4.54 -2.92 8.78
C GLN A 106 -3.79 -4.23 9.07
N PRO A 107 -2.62 -4.46 8.46
CA PRO A 107 -1.80 -5.60 8.82
C PRO A 107 -1.44 -5.48 10.30
N ALA A 108 -1.63 -6.58 11.06
CA ALA A 108 -1.23 -6.62 12.46
C ALA A 108 0.21 -6.11 12.58
N PRO A 109 0.51 -5.17 13.50
CA PRO A 109 1.86 -4.69 13.66
C PRO A 109 2.73 -5.91 13.93
N LYS A 110 3.69 -6.18 13.05
CA LYS A 110 4.71 -7.19 13.31
C LYS A 110 5.36 -6.76 14.60
N THR A 111 5.08 -7.47 15.69
CA THR A 111 5.80 -7.32 16.93
C THR A 111 7.21 -7.83 16.65
N GLN A 112 8.03 -6.99 16.03
CA GLN A 112 9.46 -7.20 16.02
C GLN A 112 9.86 -7.01 17.46
N GLN A 113 9.97 -8.13 18.18
CA GLN A 113 10.74 -8.18 19.40
C GLN A 113 12.08 -7.52 19.05
N PRO A 114 12.42 -6.36 19.65
CA PRO A 114 13.71 -5.75 19.40
C PRO A 114 14.74 -6.80 19.81
N ALA A 115 15.54 -7.26 18.84
CA ALA A 115 16.67 -8.11 19.15
C ALA A 115 17.50 -7.36 20.22
N PRO A 116 17.99 -8.05 21.26
CA PRO A 116 18.80 -7.41 22.29
C PRO A 116 19.93 -6.64 21.61
N GLU A 117 20.02 -5.34 21.88
CA GLU A 117 21.06 -4.48 21.32
C GLU A 117 22.42 -5.06 21.70
N GLN A 118 23.07 -5.70 20.74
CA GLN A 118 24.45 -6.14 20.93
C GLN A 118 25.35 -4.91 20.86
N PRO A 119 26.27 -4.72 21.81
CA PRO A 119 27.26 -3.64 21.72
C PRO A 119 28.01 -3.73 20.39
N TYR A 120 28.08 -2.61 19.66
CA TYR A 120 28.81 -2.54 18.40
C TYR A 120 30.28 -2.92 18.62
N SER A 121 30.75 -3.97 17.95
CA SER A 121 32.11 -4.52 18.07
C SER A 121 32.99 -4.26 16.84
N GLY A 122 32.51 -3.46 15.88
CA GLY A 122 33.26 -3.10 14.67
C GLY A 122 34.28 -1.96 14.89
N PRO A 123 35.18 -1.72 13.91
CA PRO A 123 36.12 -0.61 13.97
C PRO A 123 35.37 0.74 13.89
N VAL A 124 35.57 1.60 14.90
CA VAL A 124 35.00 2.96 14.94
C VAL A 124 35.96 3.92 14.25
N THR A 125 35.55 4.46 13.12
CA THR A 125 36.29 5.56 12.45
C THR A 125 35.76 6.89 12.96
N VAL A 126 36.55 7.60 13.77
CA VAL A 126 36.23 8.96 14.20
C VAL A 126 36.52 9.91 13.03
N VAL A 127 35.46 10.34 12.35
CA VAL A 127 35.57 11.42 11.36
C VAL A 127 35.67 12.73 12.14
N SER A 128 36.80 13.41 11.99
CA SER A 128 36.98 14.76 12.53
C SER A 128 35.92 15.66 11.91
N GLY A 129 34.98 16.15 12.72
CA GLY A 129 33.93 17.05 12.26
C GLY A 129 34.56 18.22 11.52
N THR A 130 34.09 18.48 10.30
CA THR A 130 34.42 19.74 9.63
C THR A 130 34.00 20.85 10.58
N LYS A 131 34.91 21.81 10.83
CA LYS A 131 34.59 23.04 11.55
C LYS A 131 33.53 23.78 10.74
N ALA A 132 32.26 23.41 10.92
CA ALA A 132 31.15 24.23 10.48
C ALA A 132 31.41 25.61 11.10
N ALA A 133 31.50 26.64 10.26
CA ALA A 133 31.67 28.00 10.71
C ALA A 133 30.69 28.30 11.86
N PRO A 134 31.04 29.14 12.85
CA PRO A 134 30.22 29.42 14.01
C PRO A 134 28.98 30.23 13.59
N ARG A 135 28.04 29.59 12.90
CA ARG A 135 26.69 30.08 12.77
C ARG A 135 25.94 29.48 13.95
N PRO A 136 25.57 30.29 14.96
CA PRO A 136 24.68 29.81 16.00
C PRO A 136 23.43 29.26 15.31
N PHE A 137 22.96 28.10 15.75
CA PHE A 137 21.70 27.56 15.28
C PHE A 137 20.59 28.54 15.68
N VAL A 138 19.98 29.20 14.69
CA VAL A 138 18.87 30.12 14.91
C VAL A 138 17.58 29.37 14.60
N LEU A 139 16.70 29.26 15.61
CA LEU A 139 15.35 28.74 15.40
C LEU A 139 14.62 29.65 14.40
N SER A 140 13.90 29.04 13.46
CA SER A 140 12.97 29.82 12.64
C SER A 140 11.90 30.47 13.54
N PRO A 141 11.30 31.61 13.15
CA PRO A 141 10.30 32.29 13.98
C PRO A 141 9.14 31.38 14.40
N ALA A 142 8.70 30.48 13.52
CA ALA A 142 7.66 29.51 13.82
C ALA A 142 8.11 28.48 14.89
N MET A 143 9.36 27.99 14.80
CA MET A 143 9.90 27.10 15.83
C MET A 143 10.14 27.81 17.15
N ALA A 144 10.51 29.09 17.14
CA ALA A 144 10.66 29.88 18.36
C ALA A 144 9.33 30.02 19.11
N ILE A 145 8.23 30.28 18.39
CA ILE A 145 6.87 30.35 18.98
C ILE A 145 6.45 28.99 19.56
N LEU A 146 6.71 27.89 18.84
CA LEU A 146 6.41 26.55 19.34
C LEU A 146 7.26 26.19 20.57
N ALA A 147 8.54 26.56 20.59
CA ALA A 147 9.42 26.36 21.73
C ALA A 147 8.95 27.18 22.96
N GLN A 148 8.45 28.41 22.75
CA GLN A 148 7.87 29.24 23.81
C GLN A 148 6.65 28.55 24.44
N ARG A 149 5.70 28.10 23.60
CA ARG A 149 4.50 27.38 24.08
C ARG A 149 4.84 26.07 24.78
N ALA A 150 5.85 25.35 24.28
CA ALA A 150 6.32 24.13 24.92
C ALA A 150 6.92 24.40 26.30
N ARG A 151 7.67 25.50 26.47
CA ARG A 151 8.20 25.91 27.78
C ARG A 151 7.09 26.31 28.75
N GLU A 152 6.08 27.04 28.29
CA GLU A 152 4.91 27.40 29.10
C GLU A 152 4.10 26.17 29.54
N ALA A 153 4.05 25.13 28.72
CA ALA A 153 3.39 23.86 29.05
C ALA A 153 4.24 22.95 29.94
N GLN A 154 5.55 23.18 30.06
CA GLN A 154 6.45 22.38 30.88
C GLN A 154 6.55 22.96 32.29
N ASN A 155 6.37 22.11 33.30
CA ASN A 155 6.62 22.50 34.69
C ASN A 155 8.12 22.80 34.89
N PRO A 156 8.50 23.82 35.68
CA PRO A 156 9.89 24.14 35.95
C PRO A 156 10.62 22.92 36.53
N LEU A 157 11.64 22.43 35.81
CA LEU A 157 12.48 21.36 36.30
C LEU A 157 13.30 21.88 37.48
N HIS A 158 13.06 21.32 38.66
CA HIS A 158 13.82 21.65 39.86
C HIS A 158 15.17 20.93 39.78
N SER A 159 16.21 21.64 39.35
CA SER A 159 17.57 21.10 39.37
C SER A 159 18.06 20.96 40.81
N LEU A 160 18.58 19.77 41.14
CA LEU A 160 19.24 19.51 42.43
C LEU A 160 20.51 20.36 42.64
N ALA A 161 21.06 20.95 41.56
CA ALA A 161 22.25 21.81 41.60
C ALA A 161 21.95 23.29 41.89
N GLY A 162 20.70 23.66 42.19
CA GLY A 162 20.35 25.01 42.66
C GLY A 162 20.49 26.15 41.64
N ILE A 163 20.65 25.84 40.35
CA ILE A 163 20.69 26.88 39.31
C ILE A 163 19.25 27.32 39.03
N ARG A 164 18.87 28.48 39.58
CA ARG A 164 17.65 29.19 39.17
C ARG A 164 17.93 29.88 37.84
N GLU A 165 17.17 29.56 36.80
CA GLU A 165 17.17 30.36 35.58
C GLU A 165 16.80 31.80 35.93
N ARG A 166 17.65 32.77 35.57
CA ARG A 166 17.31 34.19 35.65
C ARG A 166 16.27 34.46 34.55
N ALA A 167 15.06 34.83 34.97
CA ALA A 167 14.09 35.45 34.08
C ALA A 167 14.69 36.74 33.50
N ALA A 168 14.62 36.88 32.18
CA ALA A 168 14.83 38.13 31.46
C ALA A 168 13.49 38.86 31.32
#